data_AF-A0AAD0U4T0-F1
#
_entry.id   AF-A0AAD0U4T0-F1
#
_cell.length_a   1.000
_cell.length_b   1.000
_cell.length_c   1.000
_cell.angle_alpha   90.00
_cell.angle_beta   90.00
_cell.angle_gamma   90.00
#
_symmetry.space_group_name_H-M   'P 1'
#
loop_
_entity.id
_entity.type
_entity.pdbx_description
1 polymer ?
#
loop_
_entity_poly.entity_id
_entity_poly.type
_entity_poly.pdbx_seq_one_letter_code
_entity_poly.pdbx_strand_id
1 'polypeptide(L)'
;MLYPATLSADLQYLAQRYAWNDEDKSEVRAAFTDNPEMVHFFTVLAAAHRAGYEQCASNGFIRLQAWCADQGIGDPFAAGFDLPALDAMALHLRKEHA
;
A
#
# COMPACT_ATOMS: atom_id res chain seq x y z
N MET A 1 -15.78 9.63 7.51
CA MET A 1 -14.97 8.40 7.49
C MET A 1 -13.57 8.72 7.96
N LEU A 2 -12.96 7.84 8.76
CA LEU A 2 -11.59 8.01 9.23
C LEU A 2 -10.68 7.21 8.31
N TYR A 3 -9.82 7.90 7.55
CA TYR A 3 -8.75 7.29 6.79
C TYR A 3 -7.46 7.28 7.61
N PRO A 4 -6.53 6.34 7.38
CA PRO A 4 -5.18 6.43 7.92
C PRO A 4 -4.56 7.79 7.60
N ALA A 5 -3.78 8.34 8.54
CA ALA A 5 -3.15 9.64 8.32
C ALA A 5 -2.17 9.61 7.13
N THR A 6 -1.67 8.43 6.78
CA THR A 6 -0.69 8.21 5.71
C THR A 6 -1.30 8.01 4.33
N LEU A 7 -2.60 7.74 4.22
CA LEU A 7 -3.24 7.32 2.96
C LEU A 7 -2.99 8.31 1.82
N SER A 8 -3.06 9.62 2.10
CA SER A 8 -2.80 10.65 1.08
C SER A 8 -1.36 10.57 0.53
N ALA A 9 -0.37 10.35 1.41
CA ALA A 9 1.03 10.22 1.02
C ALA A 9 1.31 8.88 0.31
N ASP A 10 0.61 7.81 0.71
CA ASP A 10 0.65 6.49 0.07
C ASP A 10 0.15 6.57 -1.38
N LEU A 11 -1.00 7.21 -1.59
CA LEU A 11 -1.57 7.40 -2.92
C LEU A 11 -0.73 8.34 -3.79
N GLN A 12 -0.14 9.39 -3.23
CA GLN A 12 0.78 10.27 -3.96
C GLN A 12 2.02 9.50 -4.44
N TYR A 13 2.58 8.64 -3.58
CA TYR A 13 3.71 7.79 -3.94
C TYR A 13 3.35 6.82 -5.07
N LEU A 14 2.21 6.14 -4.97
CA LEU A 14 1.73 5.22 -6.00
C LEU A 14 1.45 5.94 -7.33
N ALA A 15 0.82 7.12 -7.27
CA ALA A 15 0.53 7.93 -8.46
C ALA A 15 1.80 8.32 -9.22
N GLN A 16 2.88 8.68 -8.51
CA GLN A 16 4.16 8.97 -9.13
C GLN A 16 4.80 7.72 -9.72
N ARG A 17 4.78 6.60 -8.98
CA ARG A 17 5.38 5.34 -9.41
C ARG A 17 4.73 4.76 -10.66
N TYR A 18 3.41 4.77 -10.71
CA TYR A 18 2.63 4.24 -11.83
C TYR A 18 2.31 5.28 -12.91
N ALA A 19 2.80 6.51 -12.75
CA ALA A 19 2.52 7.63 -13.65
C ALA A 19 1.02 7.85 -13.90
N TRP A 20 0.22 7.80 -12.83
CA TRP A 20 -1.23 8.00 -12.90
C TRP A 20 -1.59 9.36 -13.46
N ASN A 21 -2.45 9.36 -14.47
CA ASN A 21 -3.08 10.54 -15.01
C ASN A 21 -4.28 10.96 -14.12
N ASP A 22 -5.04 11.98 -14.53
CA ASP A 22 -6.16 12.48 -13.73
C ASP A 22 -7.38 11.55 -13.72
N GLU A 23 -7.56 10.74 -14.77
CA GLU A 23 -8.58 9.70 -14.84
C GLU A 23 -8.26 8.57 -13.84
N ASP A 24 -7.03 8.06 -13.84
CA ASP A 24 -6.55 7.03 -12.91
C ASP A 24 -6.76 7.47 -11.45
N LYS A 25 -6.41 8.72 -11.13
CA LYS A 25 -6.60 9.28 -9.77
C LYS A 25 -8.08 9.33 -9.38
N SER A 26 -8.96 9.64 -10.32
CA SER A 26 -10.41 9.68 -10.09
C SER A 26 -10.95 8.27 -9.82
N GLU A 27 -10.54 7.28 -10.61
CA GLU A 27 -10.93 5.89 -10.42
C GLU A 27 -10.43 5.32 -9.10
N VAL A 28 -9.16 5.55 -8.77
CA VAL A 28 -8.57 5.12 -7.49
C VAL A 28 -9.31 5.79 -6.33
N ARG A 29 -9.64 7.09 -6.45
CA ARG A 29 -10.45 7.79 -5.45
C ARG A 29 -11.82 7.18 -5.28
N ALA A 30 -12.51 6.84 -6.38
CA ALA A 30 -13.78 6.15 -6.31
C ALA A 30 -13.65 4.77 -5.65
N ALA A 31 -12.58 4.04 -5.95
CA ALA A 31 -12.33 2.70 -5.45
C ALA A 31 -12.10 2.65 -3.92
N PHE A 32 -11.41 3.63 -3.34
CA PHE A 32 -11.20 3.68 -1.88
C PHE A 32 -12.26 4.49 -1.11
N THR A 33 -13.11 5.26 -1.79
CA THR A 33 -14.21 5.99 -1.15
C THR A 33 -15.21 4.99 -0.60
N ASP A 34 -15.50 5.10 0.70
CA ASP A 34 -16.39 4.18 1.42
C ASP A 34 -15.98 2.70 1.39
N ASN A 35 -14.74 2.40 0.99
CA ASN A 35 -14.22 1.03 0.91
C ASN A 35 -12.92 0.87 1.71
N PRO A 36 -13.03 0.45 2.99
CA PRO A 36 -11.88 0.24 3.87
C PRO A 36 -10.88 -0.81 3.37
N GLU A 37 -11.33 -1.82 2.63
CA GLU A 37 -10.46 -2.87 2.08
C GLU A 37 -9.53 -2.29 1.01
N MET A 38 -10.04 -1.37 0.20
CA MET A 38 -9.21 -0.67 -0.79
C MET A 38 -8.23 0.30 -0.13
N VAL A 39 -8.64 0.98 0.95
CA VAL A 39 -7.74 1.82 1.77
C VAL A 39 -6.57 0.99 2.29
N HIS A 40 -6.84 -0.20 2.83
CA HIS A 40 -5.81 -1.13 3.27
C HIS A 40 -4.88 -1.54 2.16
N PHE A 41 -5.47 -2.03 1.07
CA PHE A 41 -4.74 -2.53 -0.08
C PHE A 41 -3.74 -1.49 -0.59
N PHE A 42 -4.16 -0.24 -0.77
CA PHE A 42 -3.26 0.83 -1.22
C PHE A 42 -2.18 1.17 -0.20
N THR A 43 -2.48 1.11 1.09
CA THR A 43 -1.50 1.36 2.15
C THR A 43 -0.42 0.28 2.16
N VAL A 44 -0.80 -1.00 2.10
CA VAL A 44 0.14 -2.13 2.03
C VAL A 44 0.91 -2.12 0.72
N LEU A 45 0.27 -1.81 -0.41
CA LEU A 45 0.94 -1.73 -1.70
C LEU A 45 2.01 -0.63 -1.69
N ALA A 46 1.71 0.54 -1.13
CA ALA A 46 2.69 1.61 -0.98
C ALA A 46 3.85 1.19 -0.06
N ALA A 47 3.55 0.55 1.08
CA ALA A 47 4.56 0.00 1.98
C ALA A 47 5.49 -1.01 1.27
N ALA A 48 4.91 -1.93 0.50
CA ALA A 48 5.65 -2.96 -0.22
C ALA A 48 6.60 -2.35 -1.25
N HIS A 49 6.12 -1.40 -2.06
CA HIS A 49 6.98 -0.74 -3.03
C HIS A 49 8.10 0.08 -2.39
N ARG A 50 7.86 0.72 -1.25
CA ARG A 50 8.92 1.43 -0.51
C ARG A 50 9.99 0.48 0.03
N ALA A 51 9.61 -0.72 0.42
CA ALA A 51 10.54 -1.77 0.81
C ALA A 51 11.11 -2.59 -0.38
N GLY A 52 10.87 -2.15 -1.62
CA GLY A 52 11.54 -2.68 -2.81
C GLY A 52 10.75 -3.76 -3.57
N TYR A 53 9.47 -3.96 -3.28
CA TYR A 53 8.63 -4.84 -4.08
C TYR A 53 8.55 -4.38 -5.54
N GLU A 54 8.84 -5.29 -6.44
CA GLU A 54 8.65 -5.16 -7.88
C GLU A 54 8.22 -6.52 -8.42
N GLN A 55 7.21 -6.58 -9.28
CA GLN A 55 6.84 -7.85 -9.91
C GLN A 55 7.59 -7.98 -11.23
N CYS A 56 8.65 -8.78 -11.27
CA CYS A 56 9.52 -8.90 -12.44
C CYS A 56 10.01 -10.32 -12.67
N ALA A 57 10.58 -10.58 -13.84
CA ALA A 57 11.07 -11.93 -14.18
C ALA A 57 12.22 -12.38 -13.25
N SER A 58 13.04 -11.45 -12.75
CA SER A 58 14.20 -11.76 -11.90
C SER A 58 13.83 -12.29 -10.52
N ASN A 59 12.61 -12.02 -10.04
CA ASN A 59 12.09 -12.61 -8.79
C ASN A 59 10.97 -13.63 -9.03
N GLY A 60 10.88 -14.16 -10.25
CA GLY A 60 9.90 -15.20 -10.60
C GLY A 60 8.46 -14.71 -10.58
N PHE A 61 8.22 -13.41 -10.78
CA PHE A 61 6.90 -12.78 -10.68
C PHE A 61 6.25 -13.01 -9.32
N ILE A 62 7.03 -12.86 -8.23
CA ILE A 62 6.51 -12.99 -6.87
C ILE A 62 5.27 -12.13 -6.69
N ARG A 63 4.24 -12.70 -6.07
CA ARG A 63 2.98 -12.01 -5.81
C ARG A 63 3.13 -11.10 -4.61
N LEU A 64 2.44 -9.95 -4.64
CA LEU A 64 2.42 -8.99 -3.53
C LEU A 64 2.18 -9.65 -2.18
N GLN A 65 1.15 -10.49 -2.04
CA GLN A 65 0.83 -11.16 -0.78
C GLN A 65 1.98 -12.03 -0.26
N ALA A 66 2.63 -12.80 -1.14
CA ALA A 66 3.74 -13.68 -0.77
C ALA A 66 4.98 -12.86 -0.37
N TRP A 67 5.24 -11.77 -1.09
CA TRP A 67 6.34 -10.87 -0.77
C TRP A 67 6.08 -10.13 0.55
N CYS A 68 4.86 -9.64 0.79
CA CYS A 68 4.49 -8.98 2.05
C CYS A 68 4.70 -9.93 3.23
N ALA A 69 4.26 -11.19 3.11
CA ALA A 69 4.47 -12.22 4.13
C ALA A 69 5.95 -12.47 4.44
N ASP A 70 6.82 -12.50 3.42
CA ASP A 70 8.27 -12.68 3.59
C ASP A 70 8.93 -11.48 4.31
N GLN A 71 8.45 -10.28 4.02
CA GLN A 71 9.01 -9.03 4.57
C GLN A 71 8.36 -8.60 5.90
N GLY A 72 7.42 -9.39 6.44
CA GLY A 72 6.67 -9.00 7.63
C GLY A 72 5.78 -7.77 7.44
N ILE A 73 5.48 -7.43 6.18
CA ILE A 73 4.53 -6.39 5.81
C ILE A 73 3.15 -7.06 5.81
N GLY A 74 2.17 -6.43 6.47
CA GLY A 74 0.81 -6.96 6.63
C GLY A 74 0.19 -7.46 5.31
N ASP A 75 -0.69 -8.46 5.40
CA ASP A 75 -1.33 -9.07 4.23
C ASP A 75 -2.28 -8.06 3.56
N PRO A 76 -2.06 -7.69 2.28
CA PRO A 76 -2.88 -6.72 1.55
C PRO A 76 -4.36 -7.12 1.39
N PHE A 77 -4.69 -8.40 1.60
CA PHE A 77 -6.05 -8.95 1.46
C PHE A 77 -6.63 -9.46 2.79
N ALA A 78 -6.00 -9.14 3.92
CA ALA A 78 -6.52 -9.53 5.23
C ALA A 78 -7.93 -8.97 5.47
N ALA A 79 -8.86 -9.85 5.87
CA ALA A 79 -10.19 -9.45 6.29
C ALA A 79 -10.14 -8.91 7.73
N GLY A 80 -10.65 -7.70 7.94
CA GLY A 80 -10.65 -7.03 9.24
C GLY A 80 -9.52 -6.00 9.33
N PHE A 81 -9.90 -4.75 9.61
CA PHE A 81 -9.00 -3.61 9.51
C PHE A 81 -8.69 -3.00 10.87
N ASP A 82 -7.41 -2.97 11.25
CA ASP A 82 -6.91 -2.27 12.43
C ASP A 82 -6.15 -1.01 11.99
N LEU A 83 -6.84 0.13 12.00
CA LEU A 83 -6.29 1.45 11.63
C LEU A 83 -4.97 1.78 12.37
N PRO A 84 -4.90 1.61 13.71
CA PRO A 84 -3.65 1.68 14.46
C PRO A 84 -2.50 0.82 13.91
N ALA A 85 -2.77 -0.40 13.45
CA ALA A 85 -1.73 -1.30 12.94
C ALA A 85 -1.14 -0.78 11.61
N LEU A 86 -1.95 -0.19 10.74
CA LEU A 86 -1.43 0.45 9.53
C LEU A 86 -0.57 1.66 9.81
N ASP A 87 -1.04 2.55 10.68
CA ASP A 87 -0.28 3.74 11.05
C ASP A 87 1.08 3.31 11.64
N ALA A 88 1.10 2.24 12.46
CA ALA A 88 2.33 1.66 13.01
C ALA A 88 3.26 1.07 11.94
N MET A 89 2.72 0.35 10.94
CA MET A 89 3.52 -0.18 9.83
C MET A 89 4.18 0.93 9.01
N ALA A 90 3.44 2.00 8.69
CA ALA A 90 3.97 3.14 7.96
C ALA A 90 5.08 3.89 8.74
N LEU A 91 5.00 3.88 10.07
CA LEU A 91 6.02 4.44 10.97
C LEU A 91 7.27 3.55 11.10
N HIS A 92 7.14 2.22 11.07
CA HIS A 92 8.26 1.30 11.24
C HIS A 92 9.21 1.31 10.04
N LEU A 93 8.65 1.24 8.81
CA LEU A 93 9.41 1.31 7.56
C LEU A 93 10.23 2.60 7.41
N ARG A 94 9.78 3.69 8.03
CA ARG A 94 10.47 4.99 7.99
C ARG A 94 11.71 5.05 8.90
N LYS A 95 11.80 4.18 9.90
CA LYS A 95 12.93 4.14 10.84
C LYS A 95 14.05 3.21 10.40
N GLU A 96 13.76 2.18 9.61
CA GLU A 96 14.78 1.23 9.14
C GLU A 96 15.54 1.71 7.90
N HIS A 97 15.01 2.71 7.19
CA HIS A 97 15.61 3.29 5.96
C HIS A 97 16.09 4.75 6.14
N ALA A 98 16.29 5.22 7.37
CA ALA A 98 16.88 6.53 7.69
C ALA A 98 18.33 6.37 8.16
#